data_AF-A0A0V1KZB6-F1
#
_entry.id   AF-A0A0V1KZB6-F1
#
_cell.length_a   1.000
_cell.length_b   1.000
_cell.length_c   1.000
_cell.angle_alpha   90.00
_cell.angle_beta   90.00
_cell.angle_gamma   90.00
#
_symmetry.space_group_name_H-M   'P 1'
#
loop_
_entity.id
_entity.type
_entity.pdbx_description
1 polymer ?
#
loop_
_entity_poly.entity_id
_entity_poly.type
_entity_poly.pdbx_seq_one_letter_code
_entity_poly.pdbx_strand_id
1 'polypeptide(L)'
;MSVSLCNNLRAYYRFAFSSVQKRFKQTHFGFEPVDEEKKWQKVYEVFENVATRYDLMNDAMSCGVHRLWKDEFVRQMHPLPTFNILDCAGGTGDIAFRAVAHSVRNGQSLGTCTVTVVDINQPMLNVGKAKAEQLHLNGISWIRADAECLPFESELFDIFTIAFGIRNCTHIDRVIGEAYRVLKPGGRFMCLEFSHVQSKYFSK
;
A
#
# COMPACT_ATOMS: atom_id res chain seq x y z
N MET A 1 -2.26 -28.73 15.04
CA MET A 1 -3.23 -28.13 15.99
C MET A 1 -2.54 -26.90 16.59
N SER A 2 -2.98 -25.66 16.43
CA SER A 2 -4.35 -25.16 16.29
C SER A 2 -4.39 -23.98 15.33
N VAL A 3 -5.43 -23.98 14.50
CA VAL A 3 -5.85 -22.89 13.63
C VAL A 3 -6.32 -21.75 14.52
N SER A 4 -5.54 -20.68 14.62
CA SER A 4 -5.99 -19.41 15.21
C SER A 4 -5.51 -18.20 14.40
N LEU A 5 -5.33 -18.37 13.10
CA LEU A 5 -5.45 -17.26 12.16
C LEU A 5 -6.94 -17.08 11.84
N CYS A 6 -7.39 -15.84 11.61
CA CYS A 6 -8.66 -15.50 10.98
C CYS A 6 -9.89 -15.21 11.87
N ASN A 7 -9.74 -14.53 13.01
CA ASN A 7 -10.88 -13.82 13.65
C ASN A 7 -10.85 -12.30 13.48
N ASN A 8 -9.75 -11.70 13.00
CA ASN A 8 -9.64 -10.24 12.83
C ASN A 8 -10.15 -9.70 11.48
N LEU A 9 -10.25 -10.53 10.44
CA LEU A 9 -10.79 -10.07 9.14
C LEU A 9 -12.25 -9.61 9.26
N ARG A 10 -13.10 -10.36 9.99
CA ARG A 10 -14.53 -10.00 10.17
C ARG A 10 -14.71 -8.69 10.95
N ALA A 11 -13.86 -8.42 11.94
CA ALA A 11 -13.92 -7.19 12.72
C ALA A 11 -13.49 -5.97 11.88
N TYR A 12 -12.43 -6.12 11.09
CA TYR A 12 -11.98 -5.10 10.14
C TYR A 12 -13.04 -4.80 9.07
N TYR A 13 -13.65 -5.83 8.47
CA TYR A 13 -14.74 -5.64 7.51
C TYR A 13 -15.95 -4.94 8.16
N ARG A 14 -16.33 -5.27 9.40
CA ARG A 14 -17.41 -4.54 10.11
C ARG A 14 -17.08 -3.09 10.38
N PHE A 15 -15.83 -2.79 10.78
CA PHE A 15 -15.43 -1.44 11.14
C PHE A 15 -15.29 -0.54 9.90
N ALA A 16 -14.66 -1.05 8.83
CA ALA A 16 -14.55 -0.37 7.54
C ALA A 16 -15.93 -0.15 6.88
N PHE A 17 -16.85 -1.12 7.00
CA PHE A 17 -18.21 -0.97 6.48
C PHE A 17 -19.04 0.04 7.30
N SER A 18 -18.85 0.06 8.62
CA SER A 18 -19.50 1.01 9.54
C SER A 18 -19.03 2.46 9.32
N SER A 19 -17.73 2.68 9.12
CA SER A 19 -17.18 4.02 8.88
C SER A 19 -17.57 4.58 7.50
N VAL A 20 -17.70 3.72 6.49
CA VAL A 20 -18.27 4.06 5.18
C VAL A 20 -19.77 4.38 5.28
N GLN A 21 -20.55 3.59 6.01
CA GLN A 21 -21.98 3.86 6.23
C GLN A 21 -22.24 5.19 6.95
N LYS A 22 -21.37 5.59 7.89
CA LYS A 22 -21.58 6.80 8.71
C LYS A 22 -21.41 8.11 7.91
N ARG A 23 -20.77 8.08 6.73
CA ARG A 23 -20.58 9.25 5.85
C ARG A 23 -21.64 9.41 4.75
N PHE A 24 -22.36 8.34 4.38
CA PHE A 24 -23.46 8.40 3.40
C PHE A 24 -24.81 8.53 4.12
N LYS A 25 -25.09 9.71 4.68
CA LYS A 25 -26.49 10.07 5.00
C LYS A 25 -27.20 10.43 3.70
N GLN A 26 -28.08 9.52 3.29
CA GLN A 26 -29.05 9.58 2.19
C GLN A 26 -28.49 9.47 0.78
N THR A 27 -28.59 8.28 0.19
CA THR A 27 -29.36 8.03 -1.04
C THR A 27 -29.79 6.56 -1.08
N HIS A 28 -30.98 6.29 -1.63
CA HIS A 28 -31.59 4.95 -1.68
C HIS A 28 -30.70 3.96 -2.43
N PHE A 29 -30.43 2.80 -1.83
CA PHE A 29 -29.89 1.65 -2.56
C PHE A 29 -30.85 0.47 -2.46
N GLY A 30 -31.38 0.08 -3.62
CA GLY A 30 -32.27 -1.04 -3.81
C GLY A 30 -31.59 -2.37 -3.51
N PHE A 31 -32.28 -3.21 -2.76
CA PHE A 31 -31.91 -4.60 -2.55
C PHE A 31 -32.39 -5.41 -3.75
N GLU A 32 -31.59 -5.48 -4.82
CA GLU A 32 -31.78 -6.51 -5.84
C GLU A 32 -30.93 -7.74 -5.48
N PRO A 33 -31.52 -8.95 -5.51
CA PRO A 33 -30.74 -10.18 -5.36
C PRO A 33 -29.84 -10.35 -6.59
N VAL A 34 -28.53 -10.44 -6.36
CA VAL A 34 -27.52 -10.62 -7.41
C VAL A 34 -26.97 -12.04 -7.34
N ASP A 35 -26.93 -12.70 -8.50
CA ASP A 35 -26.31 -14.00 -8.74
C ASP A 35 -24.86 -14.07 -8.21
N GLU A 36 -24.44 -15.20 -7.62
CA GLU A 36 -23.16 -15.30 -6.90
C GLU A 36 -21.93 -15.01 -7.78
N GLU A 37 -21.96 -15.36 -9.07
CA GLU A 37 -20.90 -15.02 -10.03
C GLU A 37 -20.85 -13.52 -10.35
N LYS A 38 -22.00 -12.85 -10.46
CA LYS A 38 -22.09 -11.40 -10.71
C LYS A 38 -21.78 -10.58 -9.46
N LYS A 39 -21.89 -11.19 -8.28
CA LYS A 39 -21.58 -10.56 -6.99
C LYS A 39 -20.09 -10.23 -6.89
N TRP A 40 -19.21 -11.11 -7.37
CA TRP A 40 -17.76 -10.85 -7.36
C TRP A 40 -17.37 -9.71 -8.30
N GLN A 41 -17.95 -9.64 -9.49
CA GLN A 41 -17.72 -8.53 -10.43
C GLN A 41 -18.25 -7.20 -9.90
N LYS A 42 -19.48 -7.16 -9.35
CA LYS A 42 -20.02 -5.94 -8.73
C LYS A 42 -19.23 -5.52 -7.48
N VAL A 43 -18.77 -6.48 -6.67
CA VAL A 43 -17.91 -6.20 -5.51
C VAL A 43 -16.56 -5.66 -5.97
N TYR A 44 -15.97 -6.25 -7.01
CA TYR A 44 -14.74 -5.76 -7.63
C TYR A 44 -14.91 -4.34 -8.17
N GLU A 45 -16.00 -4.07 -8.90
CA GLU A 45 -16.32 -2.76 -9.47
C GLU A 45 -16.61 -1.72 -8.38
N VAL A 46 -17.26 -2.09 -7.27
CA VAL A 46 -17.41 -1.23 -6.09
C VAL A 46 -16.06 -0.97 -5.43
N PHE A 47 -15.19 -1.98 -5.29
CA PHE A 47 -13.86 -1.80 -4.70
C PHE A 47 -12.91 -1.03 -5.62
N GLU A 48 -13.00 -1.18 -6.93
CA GLU A 48 -12.26 -0.42 -7.94
C GLU A 48 -12.74 1.04 -7.96
N ASN A 49 -14.05 1.26 -7.87
CA ASN A 49 -14.61 2.60 -7.71
C ASN A 49 -14.23 3.22 -6.37
N VAL A 50 -14.17 2.43 -5.28
CA VAL A 50 -13.70 2.91 -3.97
C VAL A 50 -12.20 3.16 -3.99
N ALA A 51 -11.39 2.31 -4.62
CA ALA A 51 -9.94 2.50 -4.79
C ALA A 51 -9.65 3.78 -5.57
N THR A 52 -10.25 3.90 -6.75
CA THR A 52 -10.16 5.08 -7.60
C THR A 52 -10.65 6.32 -6.85
N ARG A 53 -11.75 6.24 -6.09
CA ARG A 53 -12.22 7.37 -5.26
C ARG A 53 -11.33 7.65 -4.05
N TYR A 54 -10.72 6.66 -3.43
CA TYR A 54 -9.83 6.83 -2.26
C TYR A 54 -8.50 7.44 -2.69
N ASP A 55 -7.95 6.99 -3.82
CA ASP A 55 -6.81 7.62 -4.50
C ASP A 55 -7.18 9.04 -4.93
N LEU A 56 -8.34 9.26 -5.57
CA LEU A 56 -8.81 10.60 -5.95
C LEU A 56 -9.00 11.53 -4.74
N MET A 57 -9.47 11.00 -3.60
CA MET A 57 -9.62 11.77 -2.36
C MET A 57 -8.27 12.08 -1.71
N ASN A 58 -7.31 11.15 -1.71
CA ASN A 58 -5.92 11.43 -1.29
C ASN A 58 -5.24 12.44 -2.23
N ASP A 59 -5.50 12.36 -3.54
CA ASP A 59 -5.02 13.28 -4.57
C ASP A 59 -5.61 14.69 -4.40
N ALA A 60 -6.90 14.77 -4.08
CA ALA A 60 -7.63 16.01 -3.85
C ALA A 60 -7.24 16.68 -2.51
N MET A 61 -7.03 15.91 -1.43
CA MET A 61 -6.62 16.42 -0.12
C MET A 61 -5.19 17.01 -0.12
N SER A 62 -4.36 16.65 -1.09
CA SER A 62 -2.99 17.14 -1.22
C SER A 62 -2.77 18.09 -2.41
N CYS A 63 -3.84 18.48 -3.13
CA CYS A 63 -3.80 19.29 -4.36
C CYS A 63 -2.72 18.82 -5.36
N GLY A 64 -2.48 17.51 -5.48
CA GLY A 64 -1.45 16.94 -6.36
C GLY A 64 0.00 17.02 -5.85
N VAL A 65 0.27 17.68 -4.71
CA VAL A 65 1.63 17.82 -4.13
C VAL A 65 2.18 16.48 -3.63
N HIS A 66 1.32 15.53 -3.27
CA HIS A 66 1.74 14.18 -2.89
C HIS A 66 2.58 13.49 -3.97
N ARG A 67 2.45 13.85 -5.26
CA ARG A 67 3.29 13.31 -6.33
C ARG A 67 4.74 13.73 -6.16
N LEU A 68 4.96 15.02 -5.87
CA LEU A 68 6.28 15.57 -5.57
C LEU A 68 6.88 14.94 -4.31
N TRP A 69 6.06 14.72 -3.28
CA TRP A 69 6.52 14.03 -2.07
C TRP A 69 6.90 12.58 -2.32
N LYS A 70 6.12 11.84 -3.13
CA LYS A 70 6.45 10.46 -3.53
C LYS A 70 7.73 10.41 -4.37
N ASP A 71 7.92 11.36 -5.28
CA ASP A 71 9.13 11.44 -6.10
C ASP A 71 10.36 11.78 -5.24
N GLU A 72 10.24 12.75 -4.34
CA GLU A 72 11.30 13.10 -3.37
C GLU A 72 11.59 11.96 -2.40
N PHE A 73 10.56 11.25 -1.93
CA PHE A 73 10.71 10.08 -1.06
C PHE A 73 11.52 8.97 -1.74
N VAL A 74 11.22 8.67 -3.01
CA VAL A 74 11.99 7.69 -3.80
C VAL A 74 13.39 8.20 -4.12
N ARG A 75 13.57 9.50 -4.34
CA ARG A 75 14.89 10.09 -4.51
C ARG A 75 15.73 9.90 -3.25
N GLN A 76 15.19 10.20 -2.07
CA GLN A 76 15.87 9.98 -0.79
C GLN A 76 16.14 8.50 -0.51
N MET A 77 15.26 7.62 -0.99
CA MET A 77 15.45 6.18 -0.92
C MET A 77 16.70 5.74 -1.67
N HIS A 78 17.12 6.44 -2.73
CA HIS A 78 18.29 6.08 -3.55
C HIS A 78 18.33 4.58 -3.88
N PRO A 79 17.29 4.02 -4.53
CA PRO A 79 17.23 2.59 -4.84
C PRO A 79 18.40 2.20 -5.74
N LEU A 80 19.20 1.23 -5.29
CA LEU A 80 20.27 0.62 -6.07
C LEU A 80 19.76 -0.63 -6.81
N PRO A 81 20.35 -1.00 -7.96
CA PRO A 81 19.90 -2.16 -8.74
C PRO A 81 20.01 -3.51 -8.02
N THR A 82 20.73 -3.61 -6.92
CA THR A 82 20.87 -4.84 -6.13
C THR A 82 19.96 -4.90 -4.93
N PHE A 83 19.18 -3.84 -4.67
CA PHE A 83 18.32 -3.78 -3.50
C PHE A 83 17.05 -4.62 -3.68
N ASN A 84 16.72 -5.32 -2.59
CA ASN A 84 15.43 -5.92 -2.36
C ASN A 84 14.59 -4.95 -1.50
N ILE A 85 13.56 -4.38 -2.10
CA ILE A 85 12.69 -3.38 -1.46
C ILE A 85 11.36 -4.05 -1.11
N LEU A 86 10.87 -3.83 0.10
CA LEU A 86 9.52 -4.19 0.53
C LEU A 86 8.67 -2.92 0.62
N ASP A 87 7.61 -2.83 -0.19
CA ASP A 87 6.64 -1.73 -0.17
C ASP A 87 5.33 -2.20 0.48
N CYS A 88 5.14 -1.81 1.73
CA CYS A 88 4.00 -2.22 2.55
C CYS A 88 2.85 -1.21 2.47
N ALA A 89 1.62 -1.72 2.46
CA ALA A 89 0.40 -0.96 2.14
C ALA A 89 0.49 -0.22 0.78
N GLY A 90 1.23 -0.81 -0.16
CA GLY A 90 1.57 -0.23 -1.46
C GLY A 90 0.68 -0.70 -2.60
N GLY A 91 -0.54 -1.17 -2.34
CA GLY A 91 -1.31 -2.01 -3.27
C GLY A 91 -1.48 -1.46 -4.70
N THR A 92 -1.51 -0.15 -4.90
CA THR A 92 -1.63 0.48 -6.24
C THR A 92 -0.30 0.64 -6.97
N GLY A 93 0.83 0.37 -6.31
CA GLY A 93 2.17 0.30 -6.88
C GLY A 93 2.91 1.63 -7.01
N ASP A 94 2.39 2.72 -6.46
CA ASP A 94 2.94 4.07 -6.68
C ASP A 94 4.43 4.23 -6.34
N ILE A 95 4.85 3.73 -5.17
CA ILE A 95 6.25 3.79 -4.73
C ILE A 95 7.07 2.76 -5.49
N ALA A 96 6.56 1.54 -5.64
CA ALA A 96 7.20 0.46 -6.39
C ALA A 96 7.56 0.85 -7.83
N PHE A 97 6.63 1.45 -8.58
CA PHE A 97 6.85 1.87 -9.96
C PHE A 97 7.93 2.94 -10.06
N ARG A 98 7.92 3.90 -9.14
CA ARG A 98 8.94 4.96 -9.06
C ARG A 98 10.31 4.39 -8.70
N ALA A 99 10.36 3.42 -7.78
CA ALA A 99 11.59 2.76 -7.38
C ALA A 99 12.26 2.04 -8.56
N VAL A 100 11.48 1.23 -9.29
CA VAL A 100 11.93 0.52 -10.49
C VAL A 100 12.36 1.50 -11.57
N ALA A 101 11.55 2.51 -11.87
CA ALA A 101 11.88 3.52 -12.88
C ALA A 101 13.15 4.31 -12.53
N HIS A 102 13.36 4.65 -11.26
CA HIS A 102 14.56 5.34 -10.79
C HIS A 102 15.80 4.46 -10.90
N SER A 103 15.71 3.16 -10.58
CA SER A 103 16.81 2.21 -10.74
C SER A 103 17.24 2.08 -12.20
N VAL A 104 16.29 2.03 -13.15
CA VAL A 104 16.58 1.89 -14.59
C VAL A 104 17.25 3.17 -15.14
N ARG A 105 16.76 4.35 -14.77
CA ARG A 105 17.28 5.64 -15.27
C ARG A 105 18.73 5.92 -14.88
N ASN A 106 19.19 5.40 -13.74
CA ASN A 106 20.56 5.61 -13.27
C ASN A 106 21.61 4.72 -13.96
N GLY A 107 21.24 4.02 -15.04
CA GLY A 107 22.18 3.48 -16.02
C GLY A 107 23.10 2.37 -15.53
N GLN A 108 22.81 1.73 -14.40
CA GLN A 108 23.64 0.66 -13.87
C GLN A 108 23.17 -0.69 -14.42
N SER A 109 23.80 -1.11 -15.53
CA SER A 109 23.52 -2.34 -16.27
C SER A 109 23.84 -3.65 -15.53
N LEU A 110 24.24 -3.62 -14.25
CA LEU A 110 24.45 -4.80 -13.41
C LEU A 110 23.43 -4.81 -12.26
N GLY A 111 22.33 -5.53 -12.44
CA GLY A 111 21.33 -5.80 -11.41
C GLY A 111 19.91 -5.38 -11.79
N THR A 112 18.92 -5.97 -11.14
CA THR A 112 17.51 -5.56 -11.24
C THR A 112 17.01 -5.30 -9.83
N CYS A 113 16.70 -4.05 -9.51
CA CYS A 113 16.05 -3.70 -8.25
C CYS A 113 14.76 -4.51 -8.17
N THR A 114 14.60 -5.29 -7.10
CA THR A 114 13.38 -6.08 -6.90
C THR A 114 12.51 -5.36 -5.88
N VAL A 115 11.23 -5.23 -6.20
CA VAL A 115 10.26 -4.62 -5.29
C VAL A 115 9.18 -5.65 -4.98
N THR A 116 8.99 -5.96 -3.72
CA THR A 116 7.87 -6.76 -3.24
C THR A 116 6.82 -5.83 -2.67
N VAL A 117 5.64 -5.78 -3.28
CA VAL A 117 4.50 -5.00 -2.82
C VAL A 117 3.62 -5.88 -1.94
N VAL A 118 3.33 -5.40 -0.74
CA VAL A 118 2.41 -6.03 0.22
C VAL A 118 1.21 -5.14 0.48
N ASP A 119 0.02 -5.73 0.41
CA ASP A 119 -1.22 -5.08 0.85
C ASP A 119 -2.21 -6.13 1.39
N ILE A 120 -3.01 -5.76 2.38
CA ILE A 120 -4.06 -6.64 2.92
C ILE A 120 -5.25 -6.76 1.94
N ASN A 121 -5.41 -5.76 1.06
CA ASN A 121 -6.53 -5.58 0.15
C ASN A 121 -6.21 -6.11 -1.25
N GLN A 122 -6.77 -7.28 -1.59
CA GLN A 122 -6.56 -7.93 -2.89
C GLN A 122 -6.98 -7.07 -4.10
N PRO A 123 -8.15 -6.39 -4.10
CA PRO A 123 -8.50 -5.42 -5.13
C PRO A 123 -7.41 -4.39 -5.43
N MET A 124 -6.74 -3.84 -4.40
CA MET A 124 -5.67 -2.84 -4.62
C MET A 124 -4.51 -3.46 -5.39
N LEU A 125 -4.05 -4.64 -4.95
CA LEU A 125 -2.99 -5.39 -5.63
C LEU A 125 -3.36 -5.70 -7.08
N ASN A 126 -4.63 -6.00 -7.38
CA ASN A 126 -5.07 -6.26 -8.75
C ASN A 126 -4.95 -5.00 -9.63
N VAL A 127 -5.34 -3.84 -9.10
CA VAL A 127 -5.14 -2.55 -9.78
C VAL A 127 -3.65 -2.27 -10.02
N GLY A 128 -2.80 -2.48 -9.00
CA GLY A 128 -1.36 -2.32 -9.12
C GLY A 128 -0.75 -3.26 -10.18
N LYS A 129 -1.12 -4.54 -10.17
CA LYS A 129 -0.68 -5.53 -11.18
C LYS A 129 -1.04 -5.10 -12.59
N ALA A 130 -2.31 -4.73 -12.83
CA ALA A 130 -2.75 -4.29 -14.14
C ALA A 130 -1.99 -3.05 -14.65
N LYS A 131 -1.72 -2.08 -13.76
CA LYS A 131 -0.89 -0.91 -14.09
C LYS A 131 0.55 -1.29 -14.43
N ALA A 132 1.15 -2.22 -13.69
CA ALA A 132 2.51 -2.69 -13.94
C ALA A 132 2.64 -3.39 -15.30
N GLU A 133 1.65 -4.20 -15.66
CA GLU A 133 1.57 -4.87 -16.97
C GLU A 133 1.46 -3.86 -18.11
N GLN A 134 0.59 -2.86 -17.97
CA GLN A 134 0.41 -1.78 -18.95
C GLN A 134 1.69 -0.94 -19.15
N LEU A 135 2.49 -0.77 -18.09
CA LEU A 135 3.75 -0.03 -18.12
C LEU A 135 4.95 -0.92 -18.47
N HIS A 136 4.75 -2.21 -18.73
CA HIS A 136 5.79 -3.21 -18.99
C HIS A 136 6.90 -3.21 -17.92
N LEU A 137 6.53 -2.99 -16.66
CA LEU A 137 7.46 -2.98 -15.54
C LEU A 137 7.75 -4.42 -15.08
N ASN A 138 9.03 -4.75 -15.02
CA ASN A 138 9.53 -6.02 -14.49
C ASN A 138 10.13 -5.82 -13.09
N GLY A 139 10.36 -6.93 -12.37
CA GLY A 139 11.00 -6.89 -11.05
C GLY A 139 10.07 -6.53 -9.89
N ILE A 140 8.75 -6.59 -10.10
CA ILE A 140 7.74 -6.32 -9.06
C ILE A 140 6.99 -7.62 -8.71
N SER A 141 7.04 -8.01 -7.44
CA SER A 141 6.26 -9.11 -6.86
C SER A 141 5.12 -8.55 -6.02
N TRP A 142 3.98 -9.25 -5.98
CA TRP A 142 2.78 -8.77 -5.31
C TRP A 142 2.23 -9.82 -4.36
N ILE A 143 2.15 -9.49 -3.08
CA ILE A 143 1.79 -10.43 -2.02
C ILE A 143 0.66 -9.85 -1.20
N ARG A 144 -0.39 -10.65 -0.96
CA ARG A 144 -1.44 -10.29 -0.02
C ARG A 144 -1.03 -10.71 1.38
N ALA A 145 -0.78 -9.75 2.25
CA ALA A 145 -0.40 -10.00 3.64
C ALA A 145 -0.78 -8.83 4.56
N ASP A 146 -0.80 -9.10 5.85
CA ASP A 146 -0.96 -8.09 6.89
C ASP A 146 0.43 -7.49 7.21
N ALA A 147 0.50 -6.16 7.28
CA ALA A 147 1.72 -5.44 7.65
C ALA A 147 2.20 -5.77 9.07
N GLU A 148 1.28 -6.21 9.94
CA GLU A 148 1.58 -6.61 11.31
C GLU A 148 2.11 -8.05 11.43
N CYS A 149 2.08 -8.84 10.34
CA CYS A 149 2.52 -10.23 10.31
C CYS A 149 2.92 -10.63 8.89
N LEU A 150 4.15 -10.29 8.49
CA LEU A 150 4.64 -10.48 7.14
C LEU A 150 5.13 -11.92 6.90
N PRO A 151 4.78 -12.54 5.77
CA PRO A 151 5.15 -13.91 5.43
C PRO A 151 6.57 -14.00 4.85
N PHE A 152 7.54 -13.33 5.49
CA PHE A 152 8.93 -13.31 5.06
C PHE A 152 9.84 -13.76 6.19
N GLU A 153 10.98 -14.35 5.81
CA GLU A 153 12.08 -14.60 6.71
C GLU A 153 12.69 -13.28 7.23
N SER A 154 13.43 -13.37 8.32
CA SER A 154 14.18 -12.22 8.85
C SER A 154 15.32 -11.82 7.90
N GLU A 155 15.73 -10.55 7.95
CA GLU A 155 16.92 -10.05 7.25
C GLU A 155 16.92 -10.25 5.72
N LEU A 156 15.76 -10.10 5.07
CA LEU A 156 15.60 -10.33 3.63
C LEU A 156 15.71 -9.06 2.78
N PHE A 157 15.27 -7.92 3.32
CA PHE A 157 15.12 -6.67 2.56
C PHE A 157 16.17 -5.62 2.93
N ASP A 158 16.59 -4.84 1.94
CA ASP A 158 17.51 -3.72 2.12
C ASP A 158 16.74 -2.44 2.50
N ILE A 159 15.51 -2.30 2.01
CA ILE A 159 14.65 -1.15 2.28
C ILE A 159 13.22 -1.61 2.55
N PHE A 160 12.61 -1.04 3.58
CA PHE A 160 11.19 -1.15 3.89
C PHE A 160 10.55 0.22 3.67
N THR A 161 9.54 0.29 2.80
CA THR A 161 8.73 1.50 2.59
C THR A 161 7.30 1.29 3.05
N ILE A 162 6.71 2.33 3.62
CA ILE A 162 5.26 2.42 3.84
C ILE A 162 4.84 3.87 3.64
N ALA A 163 3.97 4.11 2.65
CA ALA A 163 3.55 5.45 2.27
C ALA A 163 2.04 5.62 2.45
N PHE A 164 1.65 6.55 3.32
CA PHE A 164 0.27 6.88 3.67
C PHE A 164 -0.59 5.69 4.12
N GLY A 165 0.06 4.60 4.58
CA GLY A 165 -0.60 3.36 4.99
C GLY A 165 -0.55 3.09 6.49
N ILE A 166 0.54 3.48 7.16
CA ILE A 166 0.84 3.03 8.53
C ILE A 166 -0.21 3.48 9.55
N ARG A 167 -0.84 4.65 9.34
CA ARG A 167 -1.92 5.16 10.20
C ARG A 167 -3.18 4.29 10.21
N ASN A 168 -3.35 3.41 9.23
CA ASN A 168 -4.50 2.52 9.11
C ASN A 168 -4.22 1.13 9.73
N CYS A 169 -2.98 0.86 10.15
CA CYS A 169 -2.63 -0.36 10.88
C CYS A 169 -3.19 -0.30 12.30
N THR A 170 -3.57 -1.45 12.84
CA THR A 170 -4.17 -1.53 14.19
C THR A 170 -3.09 -1.36 15.25
N HIS A 171 -1.93 -1.98 15.04
CA HIS A 171 -0.80 -1.96 15.95
C HIS A 171 0.46 -1.51 15.20
N ILE A 172 0.72 -0.20 15.24
CA ILE A 172 1.89 0.40 14.57
C ILE A 172 3.20 -0.17 15.12
N ASP A 173 3.25 -0.49 16.42
CA ASP A 173 4.38 -1.14 17.08
C ASP A 173 4.72 -2.50 16.46
N ARG A 174 3.71 -3.28 16.06
CA ARG A 174 3.92 -4.57 15.37
C ARG A 174 4.44 -4.38 13.96
N VAL A 175 3.93 -3.37 13.24
CA VAL A 175 4.45 -3.03 11.89
C VAL A 175 5.92 -2.64 11.97
N ILE A 176 6.31 -1.83 12.96
CA ILE A 176 7.71 -1.45 13.18
C ILE A 176 8.55 -2.67 13.57
N GLY A 177 8.02 -3.56 14.42
CA GLY A 177 8.68 -4.82 14.79
C GLY A 177 8.91 -5.74 13.59
N GLU A 178 7.90 -5.89 12.73
CA GLU A 178 8.02 -6.66 11.49
C GLU A 178 8.98 -6.00 10.51
N ALA A 179 8.93 -4.68 10.35
CA ALA A 179 9.88 -3.95 9.52
C ALA A 179 11.32 -4.16 10.01
N TYR A 180 11.56 -4.09 11.32
CA TYR A 180 12.87 -4.38 11.90
C TYR A 180 13.31 -5.82 11.63
N ARG A 181 12.42 -6.79 11.83
CA ARG A 181 12.71 -8.22 11.64
C ARG A 181 13.11 -8.56 10.21
N VAL A 182 12.38 -8.04 9.22
CA VAL A 182 12.58 -8.40 7.80
C VAL A 182 13.69 -7.60 7.13
N LEU A 183 14.17 -6.51 7.74
CA LEU A 183 15.29 -5.73 7.26
C LEU A 183 16.62 -6.41 7.59
N LYS A 184 17.55 -6.40 6.63
CA LYS A 184 18.95 -6.79 6.85
C LYS A 184 19.61 -5.85 7.87
N PRO A 185 20.71 -6.26 8.52
CA PRO A 185 21.58 -5.33 9.24
C PRO A 185 22.03 -4.19 8.32
N GLY A 186 21.78 -2.93 8.73
CA GLY A 186 22.04 -1.74 7.91
C GLY A 186 20.92 -1.40 6.91
N GLY A 187 19.87 -2.21 6.84
CA GLY A 187 18.66 -1.92 6.08
C GLY A 187 17.92 -0.70 6.61
N ARG A 188 17.12 -0.06 5.75
CA ARG A 188 16.46 1.21 6.06
C ARG A 188 14.96 1.08 6.09
N PHE A 189 14.35 1.52 7.19
CA PHE A 189 12.93 1.77 7.28
C PHE A 189 12.62 3.20 6.84
N MET A 190 11.68 3.34 5.90
CA MET A 190 11.26 4.63 5.36
C MET A 190 9.73 4.73 5.40
N CYS A 191 9.24 5.74 6.13
CA CYS A 191 7.81 5.99 6.28
C CYS A 191 7.47 7.38 5.76
N LEU A 192 6.52 7.45 4.82
CA LEU A 192 5.93 8.71 4.35
C LEU A 192 4.51 8.80 4.90
N GLU A 193 4.23 9.76 5.77
CA GLU A 193 2.91 9.92 6.38
C GLU A 193 2.63 11.39 6.67
N PHE A 194 1.34 11.74 6.77
CA PHE A 194 0.93 13.06 7.24
C PHE A 194 1.39 13.30 8.68
N SER A 195 1.91 14.49 8.94
CA SER A 195 2.36 14.90 10.27
C SER A 195 1.76 16.26 10.64
N HIS A 196 1.95 16.65 11.90
CA HIS A 196 1.46 17.92 12.42
C HIS A 196 2.20 19.11 11.81
N VAL A 197 1.43 20.10 11.35
CA VAL A 197 1.99 21.37 10.85
C VAL A 197 2.52 22.17 12.03
N GLN A 198 3.83 22.44 12.05
CA GLN A 198 4.50 23.17 13.12
C GLN A 198 4.37 24.71 13.02
N SER A 199 3.69 25.21 11.99
CA SER A 199 3.49 26.66 11.80
C SER A 199 2.43 27.20 12.76
N LYS A 200 2.80 28.23 13.53
CA LYS A 200 1.89 28.94 14.45
C LYS A 200 0.65 29.54 13.78
N TYR A 201 0.69 29.74 12.46
CA TYR A 201 -0.42 30.33 11.69
C TYR A 201 -1.44 29.29 11.19
N PHE A 202 -1.07 28.01 11.18
CA PHE A 202 -1.88 26.91 10.65
C PHE A 202 -2.16 25.81 11.69
N SER A 203 -1.63 25.94 12.90
CA SER A 203 -1.98 25.08 14.04
C SER A 203 -3.24 25.60 14.75
N LYS A 204 -4.41 25.13 14.33
CA LYS A 204 -5.64 25.13 15.13
C LYS A 204 -6.24 23.73 15.15
#